data_AF-A0A7C6DFS8-F1
#
_entry.id   AF-A0A7C6DFS8-F1
#
_cell.length_a   1.000
_cell.length_b   1.000
_cell.length_c   1.000
_cell.angle_alpha   90.00
_cell.angle_beta   90.00
_cell.angle_gamma   90.00
#
_symmetry.space_group_name_H-M   'P 1'
#
loop_
_entity.id
_entity.type
_entity.pdbx_description
1 polymer ?
#
loop_
_entity_poly.entity_id
_entity_poly.type
_entity_poly.pdbx_seq_one_letter_code
_entity_poly.pdbx_strand_id
1 'polypeptide(L)'
;MKKIMIIAVILLLNISLCLNVFGIKVEEKFDFESDNEGTTMLDTELYELFETSSLIGEIKVVSEANNQYLEYSGYSDSFLINPIVGPYTFSIDVKKTDLNENHAIFVRAVRPENLFYNGVFSGDSVVPFYESDWYSQNGGSGPSGLGASGIAVTLLPNVIRVITKIYTEEAMTITQKTTDIPFEFPASAFVNLKFVDDGESKVEIYANSTLIAKVEMSGTGIKYDTDTNDSDEYFKTVTVKDKDDNVLYTVENTRVSSNGSTIAIGNRETITQVDNIILEYEEPDPTPTPEATAAPEETATPKVNPTATKSGTNNTDKASVDPLIIVFAAVGAVSLGVIIFIIVRRTKEK
;
A
#
# COMPACT_ATOMS: atom_id res chain seq x y z
N MET A 1 -49.61 30.65 10.57
CA MET A 1 -49.13 29.52 9.74
C MET A 1 -47.75 29.72 9.08
N LYS A 2 -46.99 30.82 9.33
CA LYS A 2 -45.65 31.03 8.73
C LYS A 2 -44.43 30.71 9.61
N LYS A 3 -44.61 30.42 10.91
CA LYS A 3 -43.50 30.12 11.85
C LYS A 3 -43.20 28.63 12.03
N ILE A 4 -44.10 27.74 11.63
CA ILE A 4 -43.93 26.28 11.78
C ILE A 4 -43.14 25.69 10.58
N MET A 5 -43.18 26.32 9.40
CA MET A 5 -42.43 25.86 8.22
C MET A 5 -40.92 26.11 8.30
N ILE A 6 -40.45 27.11 9.06
CA ILE A 6 -39.01 27.44 9.13
C ILE A 6 -38.25 26.46 10.04
N ILE A 7 -38.91 25.92 11.08
CA ILE A 7 -38.29 24.95 12.00
C ILE A 7 -38.17 23.57 11.32
N ALA A 8 -39.14 23.18 10.49
CA ALA A 8 -39.07 21.92 9.73
C ALA A 8 -37.95 21.93 8.67
N VAL A 9 -37.69 23.07 8.01
CA VAL A 9 -36.61 23.18 7.02
C VAL A 9 -35.23 23.20 7.67
N ILE A 10 -35.07 23.79 8.87
CA ILE A 10 -33.80 23.74 9.61
C ILE A 10 -33.56 22.35 10.21
N LEU A 11 -34.60 21.63 10.62
CA LEU A 11 -34.46 20.24 11.11
C LEU A 11 -34.13 19.27 9.97
N LEU A 12 -34.68 19.48 8.77
CA LEU A 12 -34.33 18.71 7.56
C LEU A 12 -32.95 19.07 6.99
N LEU A 13 -32.49 20.34 7.12
CA LEU A 13 -31.11 20.71 6.78
C LEU A 13 -30.07 20.15 7.76
N ASN A 14 -30.43 19.92 9.03
CA ASN A 14 -29.53 19.32 10.01
C ASN A 14 -29.46 17.79 9.94
N ILE A 15 -30.49 17.11 9.39
CA ILE A 15 -30.39 15.68 9.07
C ILE A 15 -29.47 15.44 7.86
N SER A 16 -29.29 16.45 7.00
CA SER A 16 -28.35 16.40 5.87
C SER A 16 -26.88 16.65 6.24
N LEU A 17 -26.56 16.96 7.51
CA LEU A 17 -25.20 17.31 7.96
C LEU A 17 -24.64 16.38 9.06
N CYS A 18 -25.30 15.27 9.35
CA CYS A 18 -24.83 14.30 10.35
C CYS A 18 -24.92 12.85 9.89
N LEU A 19 -24.79 12.58 8.59
CA LEU A 19 -24.22 11.30 8.17
C LEU A 19 -22.73 11.39 8.49
N ASN A 20 -22.37 11.06 9.73
CA ASN A 20 -21.03 10.56 9.98
C ASN A 20 -20.88 9.37 9.02
N VAL A 21 -20.06 9.54 8.00
CA VAL A 21 -19.61 8.45 7.14
C VAL A 21 -18.80 7.54 8.04
N PHE A 22 -19.46 6.59 8.70
CA PHE A 22 -18.77 5.56 9.44
C PHE A 22 -18.28 4.57 8.39
N GLY A 23 -16.97 4.49 8.21
CA GLY A 23 -16.38 3.45 7.38
C GLY A 23 -16.82 2.07 7.87
N ILE A 24 -16.95 1.12 6.94
CA ILE A 24 -17.24 -0.27 7.31
C ILE A 24 -15.95 -0.84 7.87
N LYS A 25 -15.98 -1.29 9.13
CA LYS A 25 -14.86 -2.04 9.70
C LYS A 25 -14.77 -3.39 9.02
N VAL A 26 -13.62 -3.65 8.41
CA VAL A 26 -13.26 -4.92 7.79
C VAL A 26 -12.20 -5.58 8.67
N GLU A 27 -12.35 -6.88 8.86
CA GLU A 27 -11.40 -7.74 9.57
C GLU A 27 -11.16 -8.98 8.70
N GLU A 28 -9.95 -9.10 8.18
CA GLU A 28 -9.49 -10.24 7.39
C GLU A 28 -8.53 -11.07 8.24
N LYS A 29 -8.74 -12.39 8.26
CA LYS A 29 -7.97 -13.35 9.07
C LYS A 29 -7.57 -14.53 8.21
N PHE A 30 -6.30 -14.89 8.29
CA PHE A 30 -5.74 -16.00 7.55
C PHE A 30 -5.00 -16.91 8.53
N ASP A 31 -5.54 -18.11 8.71
CA ASP A 31 -4.88 -19.28 9.29
C ASP A 31 -4.81 -20.36 8.19
N PHE A 32 -3.70 -21.08 8.10
CA PHE A 32 -3.44 -22.01 6.98
C PHE A 32 -3.86 -23.45 7.32
N GLU A 33 -4.69 -23.63 8.35
CA GLU A 33 -5.07 -24.92 8.92
C GLU A 33 -6.03 -25.73 8.04
N SER A 34 -6.75 -25.06 7.11
CA SER A 34 -7.60 -25.74 6.13
C SER A 34 -6.89 -26.06 4.81
N ASP A 35 -5.71 -25.51 4.59
CA ASP A 35 -4.93 -25.74 3.37
C ASP A 35 -4.21 -27.09 3.41
N ASN A 36 -3.86 -27.65 2.26
CA ASN A 36 -3.01 -28.83 2.20
C ASN A 36 -1.53 -28.43 2.24
N GLU A 37 -0.68 -29.26 2.84
CA GLU A 37 0.77 -29.09 2.71
C GLU A 37 1.19 -29.04 1.25
N GLY A 38 2.05 -28.07 0.91
CA GLY A 38 2.51 -27.83 -0.45
C GLY A 38 1.59 -26.95 -1.29
N THR A 39 0.41 -26.55 -0.79
CA THR A 39 -0.43 -25.53 -1.44
C THR A 39 0.39 -24.25 -1.60
N THR A 40 0.47 -23.72 -2.82
CA THR A 40 1.17 -22.45 -3.08
C THR A 40 0.32 -21.28 -2.62
N MET A 41 0.94 -20.14 -2.27
CA MET A 41 0.17 -18.96 -1.84
C MET A 41 -0.93 -18.57 -2.84
N LEU A 42 -0.71 -18.76 -4.15
CA LEU A 42 -1.67 -18.46 -5.22
C LEU A 42 -3.01 -19.18 -5.06
N ASP A 43 -3.02 -20.30 -4.35
CA ASP A 43 -4.18 -21.16 -4.13
C ASP A 43 -4.73 -21.05 -2.69
N THR A 44 -4.26 -20.07 -1.91
CA THR A 44 -4.74 -19.75 -0.55
C THR A 44 -5.66 -18.53 -0.55
N GLU A 45 -6.52 -18.39 0.47
CA GLU A 45 -7.38 -17.20 0.63
C GLU A 45 -6.57 -15.90 0.76
N LEU A 46 -5.33 -15.97 1.26
CA LEU A 46 -4.45 -14.81 1.37
C LEU A 46 -4.21 -14.13 0.00
N TYR A 47 -4.20 -14.89 -1.10
CA TYR A 47 -3.99 -14.36 -2.44
C TYR A 47 -5.15 -13.51 -2.98
N GLU A 48 -6.31 -13.53 -2.32
CA GLU A 48 -7.41 -12.61 -2.64
C GLU A 48 -7.07 -11.15 -2.28
N LEU A 49 -6.16 -10.96 -1.32
CA LEU A 49 -5.80 -9.66 -0.77
C LEU A 49 -4.33 -9.27 -1.01
N PHE A 50 -3.45 -10.28 -1.09
CA PHE A 50 -2.03 -10.10 -1.34
C PHE A 50 -1.63 -10.69 -2.69
N GLU A 51 -0.85 -9.95 -3.46
CA GLU A 51 -0.09 -10.49 -4.58
C GLU A 51 1.23 -11.09 -4.09
N THR A 52 1.88 -11.89 -4.95
CA THR A 52 3.17 -12.50 -4.67
C THR A 52 4.10 -12.43 -5.88
N SER A 53 5.40 -12.27 -5.64
CA SER A 53 6.42 -12.47 -6.67
C SER A 53 7.59 -13.31 -6.16
N SER A 54 8.19 -14.09 -7.05
CA SER A 54 9.36 -14.91 -6.74
C SER A 54 10.29 -14.98 -7.93
N LEU A 55 11.60 -14.81 -7.70
CA LEU A 55 12.64 -15.04 -8.72
C LEU A 55 13.20 -16.46 -8.65
N ILE A 56 13.54 -16.89 -7.43
CA ILE A 56 14.06 -18.23 -7.12
C ILE A 56 13.47 -18.61 -5.77
N GLY A 57 12.77 -19.73 -5.66
CA GLY A 57 12.08 -20.15 -4.44
C GLY A 57 10.56 -20.11 -4.60
N GLU A 58 9.85 -20.34 -3.51
CA GLU A 58 8.40 -20.52 -3.48
C GLU A 58 7.83 -20.04 -2.14
N ILE A 59 6.58 -19.59 -2.16
CA ILE A 59 5.76 -19.34 -0.98
C ILE A 59 4.66 -20.40 -0.93
N LYS A 60 4.68 -21.25 0.09
CA LYS A 60 3.76 -22.39 0.20
C LYS A 60 3.44 -22.77 1.64
N VAL A 61 2.34 -23.46 1.82
CA VAL A 61 1.95 -24.05 3.10
C VAL A 61 2.87 -25.21 3.44
N VAL A 62 3.40 -25.22 4.66
CA VAL A 62 4.17 -26.33 5.21
C VAL A 62 3.57 -26.76 6.55
N SER A 63 3.77 -28.02 6.92
CA SER A 63 3.26 -28.57 8.18
C SER A 63 4.41 -28.79 9.17
N GLU A 64 4.26 -28.34 10.41
CA GLU A 64 5.14 -28.74 11.52
C GLU A 64 4.32 -29.14 12.74
N ALA A 65 4.51 -30.37 13.20
CA ALA A 65 3.71 -30.98 14.26
C ALA A 65 2.20 -30.96 13.94
N ASN A 66 1.43 -30.09 14.60
CA ASN A 66 -0.02 -29.96 14.45
C ASN A 66 -0.42 -28.54 13.99
N ASN A 67 0.47 -27.84 13.29
CA ASN A 67 0.20 -26.49 12.78
C ASN A 67 0.60 -26.44 11.30
N GLN A 68 -0.15 -25.69 10.52
CA GLN A 68 0.14 -25.37 9.14
C GLN A 68 0.34 -23.87 9.00
N TYR A 69 1.37 -23.48 8.25
CA TYR A 69 1.73 -22.07 8.09
C TYR A 69 2.43 -21.85 6.76
N LEU A 70 2.53 -20.58 6.36
CA LEU A 70 3.11 -20.19 5.07
C LEU A 70 4.63 -20.03 5.20
N GLU A 71 5.39 -20.74 4.37
CA GLU A 71 6.84 -20.64 4.30
C GLU A 71 7.28 -19.88 3.06
N TYR A 72 8.03 -18.80 3.27
CA TYR A 72 8.74 -18.03 2.27
C TYR A 72 10.15 -18.61 2.13
N SER A 73 10.55 -18.90 0.90
CA SER A 73 11.89 -19.39 0.57
C SER A 73 12.53 -18.59 -0.55
N GLY A 74 13.87 -18.56 -0.58
CA GLY A 74 14.63 -17.92 -1.65
C GLY A 74 14.35 -16.42 -1.75
N TYR A 75 14.15 -15.92 -2.97
CA TYR A 75 13.85 -14.55 -3.34
C TYR A 75 12.36 -14.42 -3.62
N SER A 76 11.60 -14.14 -2.58
CA SER A 76 10.14 -14.10 -2.64
C SER A 76 9.56 -12.97 -1.81
N ASP A 77 8.48 -12.38 -2.30
CA ASP A 77 7.71 -11.40 -1.56
C ASP A 77 6.21 -11.62 -1.72
N SER A 78 5.46 -11.09 -0.77
CA SER A 78 4.02 -10.87 -0.92
C SER A 78 3.69 -9.47 -0.49
N PHE A 79 2.70 -8.84 -1.13
CA PHE A 79 2.34 -7.46 -0.84
C PHE A 79 0.87 -7.22 -1.11
N LEU A 80 0.29 -6.31 -0.35
CA LEU A 80 -1.11 -5.95 -0.46
C LEU A 80 -1.43 -5.39 -1.86
N ILE A 81 -2.49 -5.91 -2.50
CA ILE A 81 -2.88 -5.50 -3.87
C ILE A 81 -3.30 -4.03 -3.89
N ASN A 82 -4.11 -3.62 -2.92
CA ASN A 82 -4.61 -2.25 -2.80
C ASN A 82 -4.03 -1.61 -1.52
N PRO A 83 -3.25 -0.54 -1.62
CA PRO A 83 -2.74 0.17 -0.45
C PRO A 83 -3.88 0.66 0.45
N ILE A 84 -3.72 0.54 1.77
CA ILE A 84 -4.73 1.00 2.73
C ILE A 84 -4.61 2.50 2.90
N VAL A 85 -5.74 3.19 2.73
CA VAL A 85 -5.87 4.62 2.99
C VAL A 85 -6.68 4.80 4.27
N GLY A 86 -6.06 5.32 5.32
CA GLY A 86 -6.67 5.51 6.63
C GLY A 86 -6.09 4.59 7.71
N PRO A 87 -6.67 4.60 8.91
CA PRO A 87 -6.18 3.82 10.04
C PRO A 87 -6.30 2.32 9.79
N TYR A 88 -5.33 1.54 10.25
CA TYR A 88 -5.38 0.08 10.21
C TYR A 88 -4.55 -0.57 11.31
N THR A 89 -4.86 -1.82 11.62
CA THR A 89 -4.02 -2.71 12.40
C THR A 89 -3.63 -3.92 11.56
N PHE A 90 -2.33 -4.21 11.48
CA PHE A 90 -1.80 -5.41 10.84
C PHE A 90 -1.06 -6.24 11.88
N SER A 91 -1.33 -7.54 11.94
CA SER A 91 -0.69 -8.48 12.85
C SER A 91 -0.27 -9.74 12.09
N ILE A 92 0.90 -10.27 12.42
CA ILE A 92 1.46 -11.46 11.80
C ILE A 92 2.37 -12.19 12.78
N ASP A 93 2.26 -13.51 12.84
CA ASP A 93 3.21 -14.34 13.57
C ASP A 93 4.36 -14.72 12.65
N VAL A 94 5.60 -14.45 13.07
CA VAL A 94 6.80 -14.70 12.26
C VAL A 94 7.75 -15.64 13.00
N LYS A 95 8.17 -16.72 12.34
CA LYS A 95 9.15 -17.69 12.83
C LYS A 95 10.34 -17.76 11.88
N LYS A 96 11.55 -17.70 12.45
CA LYS A 96 12.82 -17.87 11.71
C LYS A 96 13.80 -18.72 12.51
N THR A 97 14.51 -19.59 11.80
CA THR A 97 15.61 -20.40 12.32
C THR A 97 16.96 -19.69 12.15
N ASP A 98 17.14 -18.98 11.03
CA ASP A 98 18.30 -18.12 10.76
C ASP A 98 17.92 -16.65 10.93
N LEU A 99 18.26 -16.08 12.09
CA LEU A 99 17.98 -14.69 12.43
C LEU A 99 19.02 -13.77 11.77
N ASN A 100 18.67 -13.26 10.59
CA ASN A 100 19.52 -12.38 9.78
C ASN A 100 18.68 -11.24 9.15
N GLU A 101 19.35 -10.34 8.43
CA GLU A 101 18.74 -9.14 7.83
C GLU A 101 17.99 -9.39 6.51
N ASN A 102 17.93 -10.63 6.05
CA ASN A 102 17.38 -10.99 4.76
C ASN A 102 15.88 -11.33 4.80
N HIS A 103 15.15 -10.77 5.76
CA HIS A 103 13.69 -10.77 5.78
C HIS A 103 13.19 -9.49 6.43
N ALA A 104 12.06 -8.96 5.97
CA ALA A 104 11.39 -7.86 6.64
C ALA A 104 9.88 -7.86 6.39
N ILE A 105 9.15 -7.38 7.40
CA ILE A 105 7.75 -6.96 7.28
C ILE A 105 7.74 -5.45 7.04
N PHE A 106 7.05 -5.01 5.99
CA PHE A 106 6.97 -3.61 5.58
C PHE A 106 5.58 -3.05 5.83
N VAL A 107 5.53 -1.82 6.34
CA VAL A 107 4.32 -0.98 6.45
C VAL A 107 4.63 0.42 5.93
N ARG A 108 3.59 1.17 5.54
CA ARG A 108 3.72 2.47 4.87
C ARG A 108 4.67 2.42 3.67
N ALA A 109 4.69 1.28 3.00
CA ALA A 109 5.50 1.06 1.82
C ALA A 109 4.67 1.27 0.55
N VAL A 110 5.37 1.29 -0.56
CA VAL A 110 4.93 1.27 -1.96
C VAL A 110 5.97 0.49 -2.76
N ARG A 111 5.61 -0.10 -3.89
CA ARG A 111 6.62 -0.64 -4.81
C ARG A 111 6.92 0.45 -5.84
N PRO A 112 8.01 1.23 -5.69
CA PRO A 112 8.26 2.32 -6.60
C PRO A 112 8.50 1.74 -7.99
N GLU A 113 7.76 2.24 -8.97
CA GLU A 113 7.92 1.82 -10.35
C GLU A 113 9.20 2.43 -10.94
N ASN A 114 9.87 1.66 -11.80
CA ASN A 114 10.85 2.18 -12.76
C ASN A 114 12.08 2.88 -12.12
N LEU A 115 12.54 2.37 -10.99
CA LEU A 115 13.85 2.74 -10.44
C LEU A 115 14.95 2.15 -11.31
N PHE A 116 15.80 3.00 -11.89
CA PHE A 116 16.95 2.55 -12.68
C PHE A 116 18.00 1.90 -11.77
N TYR A 117 18.06 0.56 -11.80
CA TYR A 117 19.12 -0.19 -11.14
C TYR A 117 20.32 -0.39 -12.06
N ASN A 118 21.53 -0.44 -11.48
CA ASN A 118 22.84 -0.64 -12.11
C ASN A 118 22.93 -1.88 -13.06
N GLY A 119 22.21 -1.87 -14.18
CA GLY A 119 22.20 -2.90 -15.21
C GLY A 119 21.46 -4.21 -14.86
N VAL A 120 21.04 -4.44 -13.61
CA VAL A 120 20.35 -5.68 -13.18
C VAL A 120 18.85 -5.63 -13.47
N PHE A 121 18.23 -4.47 -13.24
CA PHE A 121 16.88 -4.16 -13.70
C PHE A 121 16.99 -2.98 -14.66
N SER A 122 16.94 -3.26 -15.96
CA SER A 122 16.94 -2.24 -17.01
C SER A 122 15.55 -2.17 -17.64
N GLY A 123 14.92 -1.00 -17.64
CA GLY A 123 13.55 -0.79 -18.14
C GLY A 123 12.52 -0.67 -17.03
N ASP A 124 11.24 -0.72 -17.41
CA ASP A 124 10.06 -0.50 -16.55
C ASP A 124 9.88 -1.58 -15.46
N SER A 125 10.86 -1.74 -14.58
CA SER A 125 10.92 -2.82 -13.59
C SER A 125 10.62 -2.29 -12.20
N VAL A 126 9.70 -2.97 -11.52
CA VAL A 126 9.32 -2.74 -10.13
C VAL A 126 10.37 -3.37 -9.22
N VAL A 127 10.82 -2.66 -8.17
CA VAL A 127 11.77 -3.22 -7.18
C VAL A 127 11.01 -4.12 -6.19
N PRO A 128 11.29 -5.43 -6.13
CA PRO A 128 10.64 -6.33 -5.18
C PRO A 128 11.05 -6.05 -3.74
N PHE A 129 10.19 -6.41 -2.77
CA PHE A 129 10.48 -6.22 -1.34
C PHE A 129 11.58 -7.15 -0.83
N TYR A 130 11.85 -8.25 -1.53
CA TYR A 130 13.00 -9.11 -1.25
C TYR A 130 14.32 -8.58 -1.81
N GLU A 131 14.31 -7.58 -2.68
CA GLU A 131 15.53 -7.14 -3.35
C GLU A 131 16.35 -6.23 -2.43
N SER A 132 17.67 -6.38 -2.51
CA SER A 132 18.61 -5.48 -1.84
C SER A 132 18.65 -4.16 -2.59
N ASP A 133 18.74 -3.05 -1.87
CA ASP A 133 18.89 -1.74 -2.51
C ASP A 133 20.28 -1.52 -3.17
N TRP A 134 21.22 -2.42 -2.88
CA TRP A 134 22.60 -2.41 -3.36
C TRP A 134 23.33 -1.06 -3.15
N TYR A 135 22.88 -0.22 -2.20
CA TYR A 135 23.36 1.15 -2.04
C TYR A 135 24.89 1.23 -1.84
N SER A 136 25.39 0.51 -0.84
CA SER A 136 26.82 0.48 -0.50
C SER A 136 27.68 -0.13 -1.60
N GLN A 137 27.16 -1.17 -2.28
CA GLN A 137 27.85 -1.85 -3.36
C GLN A 137 28.02 -0.97 -4.60
N ASN A 138 27.19 0.07 -4.74
CA ASN A 138 27.24 1.05 -5.81
C ASN A 138 27.93 2.36 -5.39
N GLY A 139 28.76 2.32 -4.35
CA GLY A 139 29.58 3.46 -3.92
C GLY A 139 28.90 4.40 -2.93
N GLY A 140 27.69 4.07 -2.47
CA GLY A 140 27.03 4.79 -1.38
C GLY A 140 27.78 4.62 -0.06
N SER A 141 27.80 5.68 0.75
CA SER A 141 28.52 5.69 2.05
C SER A 141 27.71 5.10 3.22
N GLY A 142 26.45 4.73 2.97
CA GLY A 142 25.49 4.24 3.96
C GLY A 142 25.18 2.75 3.80
N PRO A 143 24.29 2.20 4.65
CA PRO A 143 23.95 0.79 4.60
C PRO A 143 23.06 0.47 3.39
N SER A 144 23.17 -0.78 2.93
CA SER A 144 22.19 -1.39 2.04
C SER A 144 21.16 -2.19 2.86
N GLY A 145 19.99 -2.45 2.29
CA GLY A 145 19.03 -3.39 2.86
C GLY A 145 17.86 -3.68 1.94
N LEU A 146 16.88 -4.42 2.45
CA LEU A 146 15.73 -4.91 1.67
C LEU A 146 14.73 -3.80 1.34
N GLY A 147 14.12 -3.93 0.17
CA GLY A 147 13.02 -3.09 -0.31
C GLY A 147 13.45 -1.65 -0.60
N ALA A 148 12.59 -0.94 -1.34
CA ALA A 148 12.87 0.43 -1.79
C ALA A 148 12.19 1.50 -0.92
N SER A 149 11.15 1.17 -0.17
CA SER A 149 10.32 2.13 0.55
C SER A 149 9.76 1.56 1.87
N GLY A 150 9.19 2.44 2.68
CA GLY A 150 8.44 2.13 3.89
C GLY A 150 9.26 2.02 5.17
N ILE A 151 8.56 1.56 6.20
CA ILE A 151 9.09 1.18 7.50
C ILE A 151 9.17 -0.34 7.50
N ALA A 152 10.37 -0.90 7.68
CA ALA A 152 10.60 -2.32 7.74
C ALA A 152 10.94 -2.79 9.15
N VAL A 153 10.50 -4.00 9.51
CA VAL A 153 10.82 -4.66 10.77
C VAL A 153 11.40 -6.03 10.51
N THR A 154 12.55 -6.30 11.12
CA THR A 154 13.30 -7.56 10.99
C THR A 154 13.62 -8.15 12.36
N LEU A 155 13.53 -9.48 12.47
CA LEU A 155 13.95 -10.24 13.64
C LEU A 155 15.45 -10.60 13.54
N LEU A 156 16.24 -10.17 14.52
CA LEU A 156 17.66 -10.48 14.65
C LEU A 156 17.94 -11.12 16.02
N PRO A 157 19.13 -11.70 16.26
CA PRO A 157 19.43 -12.29 17.56
C PRO A 157 19.31 -11.27 18.69
N ASN A 158 18.36 -11.51 19.61
CA ASN A 158 18.07 -10.69 20.80
C ASN A 158 17.63 -9.23 20.53
N VAL A 159 17.33 -8.88 19.28
CA VAL A 159 16.84 -7.54 18.92
C VAL A 159 15.79 -7.60 17.83
N ILE A 160 14.87 -6.64 17.85
CA ILE A 160 14.03 -6.32 16.70
C ILE A 160 14.58 -5.05 16.07
N ARG A 161 14.92 -5.13 14.78
CA ARG A 161 15.44 -4.00 14.02
C ARG A 161 14.29 -3.27 13.34
N VAL A 162 14.21 -1.95 13.55
CA VAL A 162 13.31 -1.05 12.84
C VAL A 162 14.10 -0.25 11.81
N ILE A 163 13.65 -0.26 10.57
CA ILE A 163 14.31 0.28 9.39
C ILE A 163 13.42 1.36 8.78
N THR A 164 13.95 2.54 8.49
CA THR A 164 13.31 3.57 7.68
C THR A 164 14.05 3.69 6.36
N LYS A 165 13.35 3.51 5.23
CA LYS A 165 13.93 3.74 3.89
C LYS A 165 14.06 5.24 3.61
N ILE A 166 15.16 5.62 2.99
CA ILE A 166 15.58 7.02 2.81
C ILE A 166 15.98 7.22 1.35
N TYR A 167 15.58 8.36 0.80
CA TYR A 167 16.05 8.86 -0.47
C TYR A 167 17.37 9.62 -0.30
N THR A 168 18.24 9.46 -1.29
CA THR A 168 19.50 10.19 -1.42
C THR A 168 19.76 10.45 -2.91
N GLU A 169 20.54 11.48 -3.24
CA GLU A 169 20.97 11.71 -4.63
C GLU A 169 22.16 10.81 -5.03
N GLU A 170 22.78 10.13 -4.06
CA GLU A 170 23.94 9.27 -4.28
C GLU A 170 23.56 7.85 -4.73
N ALA A 171 24.51 7.18 -5.39
CA ALA A 171 24.47 5.77 -5.77
C ALA A 171 23.12 5.33 -6.38
N MET A 172 22.34 4.52 -5.66
CA MET A 172 21.10 3.90 -6.11
C MET A 172 19.83 4.65 -5.68
N THR A 173 19.98 5.90 -5.26
CA THR A 173 18.93 6.80 -4.73
C THR A 173 18.14 6.32 -3.52
N ILE A 174 18.49 5.15 -2.99
CA ILE A 174 17.84 4.50 -1.85
C ILE A 174 18.91 4.06 -0.87
N THR A 175 18.73 4.42 0.40
CA THR A 175 19.46 3.86 1.53
C THR A 175 18.49 3.68 2.70
N GLN A 176 19.00 3.48 3.91
CA GLN A 176 18.19 3.28 5.10
C GLN A 176 18.86 3.77 6.36
N LYS A 177 18.03 4.04 7.38
CA LYS A 177 18.46 4.19 8.76
C LYS A 177 17.83 3.10 9.60
N THR A 178 18.59 2.58 10.55
CA THR A 178 18.16 1.48 11.41
C THR A 178 18.35 1.80 12.88
N THR A 179 17.58 1.14 13.72
CA THR A 179 17.81 1.03 15.15
C THR A 179 17.47 -0.39 15.61
N ASP A 180 18.22 -0.89 16.58
CA ASP A 180 18.06 -2.23 17.13
C ASP A 180 17.48 -2.10 18.54
N ILE A 181 16.28 -2.65 18.73
CA ILE A 181 15.56 -2.58 20.00
C ILE A 181 15.72 -3.94 20.70
N PRO A 182 16.29 -3.99 21.92
CA PRO A 182 16.45 -5.23 22.65
C PRO A 182 15.11 -5.94 22.86
N PHE A 183 15.05 -7.19 22.40
CA PHE A 183 13.87 -8.03 22.55
C PHE A 183 14.29 -9.50 22.50
N GLU A 184 14.04 -10.23 23.58
CA GLU A 184 14.41 -11.64 23.68
C GLU A 184 13.24 -12.53 23.26
N PHE A 185 13.53 -13.46 22.36
CA PHE A 185 12.61 -14.49 21.92
C PHE A 185 13.40 -15.76 21.61
N PRO A 186 12.82 -16.96 21.81
CA PRO A 186 13.49 -18.18 21.43
C PRO A 186 13.72 -18.19 19.92
N ALA A 187 14.91 -18.57 19.48
CA ALA A 187 15.11 -18.93 18.07
C ALA A 187 14.12 -20.03 17.69
N SER A 188 13.54 -19.95 16.48
CA SER A 188 12.52 -20.89 16.01
C SER A 188 11.17 -20.85 16.75
N ALA A 189 10.90 -19.83 17.57
CA ALA A 189 9.54 -19.54 18.03
C ALA A 189 8.86 -18.53 17.09
N PHE A 190 7.53 -18.62 17.00
CA PHE A 190 6.74 -17.54 16.42
C PHE A 190 6.79 -16.31 17.33
N VAL A 191 7.07 -15.17 16.73
CA VAL A 191 6.98 -13.84 17.35
C VAL A 191 5.85 -13.12 16.67
N ASN A 192 4.84 -12.71 17.44
CA ASN A 192 3.78 -11.86 16.92
C ASN A 192 4.31 -10.45 16.72
N LEU A 193 4.32 -9.98 15.48
CA LEU A 193 4.55 -8.58 15.12
C LEU A 193 3.22 -7.92 14.82
N LYS A 194 2.94 -6.79 15.47
CA LYS A 194 1.72 -6.02 15.24
C LYS A 194 2.04 -4.56 15.01
N PHE A 195 1.37 -3.96 14.03
CA PHE A 195 1.51 -2.59 13.59
C PHE A 195 0.15 -1.91 13.72
N VAL A 196 0.10 -0.79 14.43
CA VAL A 196 -1.10 0.04 14.55
C VAL A 196 -0.78 1.38 13.90
N ASP A 197 -1.34 1.62 12.72
CA ASP A 197 -1.17 2.84 11.94
C ASP A 197 -2.42 3.72 12.10
N ASP A 198 -2.23 4.98 12.45
CA ASP A 198 -3.34 5.95 12.55
C ASP A 198 -3.81 6.46 11.19
N GLY A 199 -3.16 6.04 10.10
CA GLY A 199 -3.43 6.44 8.73
C GLY A 199 -2.79 7.77 8.34
N GLU A 200 -2.33 8.57 9.30
CA GLU A 200 -1.96 9.96 9.09
C GLU A 200 -0.48 10.24 9.38
N SER A 201 0.00 9.91 10.57
CA SER A 201 1.28 10.41 11.07
C SER A 201 2.00 9.47 12.04
N LYS A 202 1.38 8.37 12.47
CA LYS A 202 1.96 7.51 13.49
C LYS A 202 1.75 6.03 13.22
N VAL A 203 2.83 5.25 13.36
CA VAL A 203 2.78 3.79 13.46
C VAL A 203 3.31 3.36 14.83
N GLU A 204 2.58 2.52 15.54
CA GLU A 204 3.05 1.84 16.74
C GLU A 204 3.39 0.38 16.42
N ILE A 205 4.54 -0.09 16.87
CA ILE A 205 5.06 -1.42 16.57
C ILE A 205 5.12 -2.22 17.87
N TYR A 206 4.51 -3.41 17.86
CA TYR A 206 4.41 -4.32 19.00
C TYR A 206 5.07 -5.67 18.67
N ALA A 207 5.67 -6.29 19.68
CA ALA A 207 6.16 -7.66 19.64
C ALA A 207 5.60 -8.47 20.81
N ASN A 208 4.92 -9.60 20.55
CA ASN A 208 4.23 -10.42 21.56
C ASN A 208 3.39 -9.58 22.56
N SER A 209 2.61 -8.63 22.04
CA SER A 209 1.81 -7.64 22.82
C SER A 209 2.59 -6.53 23.54
N THR A 210 3.92 -6.50 23.49
CA THR A 210 4.73 -5.43 24.08
C THR A 210 4.96 -4.33 23.05
N LEU A 211 4.62 -3.08 23.36
CA LEU A 211 5.01 -1.93 22.54
C LEU A 211 6.54 -1.81 22.53
N ILE A 212 7.16 -1.84 21.35
CA ILE A 212 8.61 -1.73 21.20
C ILE A 212 9.04 -0.39 20.61
N ALA A 213 8.25 0.18 19.68
CA ALA A 213 8.59 1.42 19.00
C ALA A 213 7.35 2.23 18.62
N LYS A 214 7.55 3.55 18.52
CA LYS A 214 6.61 4.49 17.90
C LYS A 214 7.33 5.20 16.75
N VAL A 215 6.71 5.25 15.59
CA VAL A 215 7.24 5.94 14.42
C VAL A 215 6.33 7.12 14.13
N GLU A 216 6.86 8.34 14.22
CA GLU A 216 6.15 9.58 13.92
C GLU A 216 6.64 10.12 12.56
N MET A 217 5.69 10.54 11.72
CA MET A 217 5.89 10.96 10.34
C MET A 217 5.36 12.39 10.15
N SER A 218 6.06 13.20 9.38
CA SER A 218 5.60 14.57 9.08
C SER A 218 6.05 15.09 7.71
N GLY A 219 5.29 16.04 7.19
CA GLY A 219 5.51 16.67 5.87
C GLY A 219 5.14 15.73 4.72
N THR A 220 3.87 15.68 4.32
CA THR A 220 3.37 14.81 3.26
C THR A 220 3.66 15.36 1.85
N GLY A 221 3.47 14.52 0.83
CA GLY A 221 3.48 14.97 -0.57
C GLY A 221 4.88 15.16 -1.18
N ILE A 222 5.92 14.61 -0.56
CA ILE A 222 7.28 14.72 -1.09
C ILE A 222 7.46 13.81 -2.30
N LYS A 223 7.99 14.37 -3.39
CA LYS A 223 8.43 13.66 -4.59
C LYS A 223 9.89 14.01 -4.86
N TYR A 224 10.63 13.08 -5.45
CA TYR A 224 12.04 13.25 -5.74
C TYR A 224 12.26 13.40 -7.24
N ASP A 225 12.73 14.56 -7.68
CA ASP A 225 12.85 14.91 -9.10
C ASP A 225 13.78 13.98 -9.89
N THR A 226 14.74 13.33 -9.23
CA THR A 226 15.64 12.37 -9.88
C THR A 226 14.99 11.02 -10.16
N ASP A 227 13.93 10.69 -9.43
CA ASP A 227 13.16 9.46 -9.60
C ASP A 227 11.99 9.75 -10.54
N THR A 228 12.29 10.11 -11.79
CA THR A 228 11.32 10.70 -12.75
C THR A 228 10.09 9.83 -13.05
N ASN A 229 10.14 8.55 -12.68
CA ASN A 229 9.09 7.57 -12.93
C ASN A 229 8.39 7.12 -11.64
N ASP A 230 8.84 7.59 -10.49
CA ASP A 230 8.19 7.35 -9.20
C ASP A 230 7.10 8.41 -9.01
N SER A 231 5.84 7.97 -9.05
CA SER A 231 4.69 8.87 -8.90
C SER A 231 4.19 8.99 -7.46
N ASP A 232 4.76 8.19 -6.56
CA ASP A 232 4.37 8.09 -5.16
C ASP A 232 4.71 9.36 -4.37
N GLU A 233 4.08 9.51 -3.21
CA GLU A 233 4.27 10.65 -2.33
C GLU A 233 4.73 10.18 -0.97
N TYR A 234 5.80 10.79 -0.47
CA TYR A 234 6.46 10.36 0.75
C TYR A 234 6.34 11.40 1.87
N PHE A 235 6.54 10.94 3.11
CA PHE A 235 6.80 11.83 4.23
C PHE A 235 8.21 12.42 4.14
N LYS A 236 8.33 13.71 4.47
CA LYS A 236 9.60 14.41 4.53
C LYS A 236 10.46 13.88 5.67
N THR A 237 9.86 13.68 6.84
CA THR A 237 10.59 13.39 8.07
C THR A 237 9.95 12.22 8.80
N VAL A 238 10.81 11.32 9.30
CA VAL A 238 10.44 10.21 10.20
C VAL A 238 11.28 10.32 11.48
N THR A 239 10.62 10.17 12.62
CA THR A 239 11.23 10.05 13.94
C THR A 239 10.83 8.72 14.56
N VAL A 240 11.81 7.89 14.88
CA VAL A 240 11.58 6.62 15.59
C VAL A 240 11.90 6.83 17.07
N LYS A 241 10.94 6.46 17.92
CA LYS A 241 11.04 6.49 19.39
C LYS A 241 10.91 5.08 19.96
N ASP A 242 11.50 4.86 21.12
CA ASP A 242 11.24 3.67 21.92
C ASP A 242 9.87 3.75 22.62
N LYS A 243 9.54 2.69 23.37
CA LYS A 243 8.31 2.60 24.16
C LYS A 243 8.15 3.68 25.24
N ASP A 244 9.26 4.29 25.69
CA ASP A 244 9.30 5.30 26.75
C ASP A 244 9.40 6.73 26.16
N ASP A 245 9.13 6.88 24.85
CA ASP A 245 9.17 8.14 24.10
C ASP A 245 10.57 8.76 23.93
N ASN A 246 11.64 8.01 24.17
CA ASN A 246 12.99 8.48 23.85
C ASN A 246 13.23 8.38 22.33
N VAL A 247 13.73 9.46 21.74
CA VAL A 247 14.09 9.48 20.32
C VAL A 247 15.31 8.59 20.07
N LEU A 248 15.13 7.56 19.24
CA LEU A 248 16.20 6.67 18.79
C LEU A 248 16.92 7.27 17.57
N TYR A 249 16.16 7.80 16.61
CA TYR A 249 16.69 8.65 15.54
C TYR A 249 15.59 9.49 14.87
N THR A 250 16.02 10.53 14.15
CA THR A 250 15.21 11.28 13.19
C THR A 250 15.95 11.34 11.86
N VAL A 251 15.22 11.16 10.76
CA VAL A 251 15.74 11.25 9.39
C VAL A 251 14.82 12.09 8.52
N GLU A 252 15.41 12.82 7.57
CA GLU A 252 14.70 13.52 6.50
C GLU A 252 14.83 12.77 5.17
N ASN A 253 14.12 13.24 4.14
CA ASN A 253 14.09 12.68 2.80
C ASN A 253 13.70 11.20 2.81
N THR A 254 12.58 10.86 3.46
CA THR A 254 12.21 9.46 3.62
C THR A 254 11.53 8.92 2.36
N ARG A 255 11.60 7.60 2.18
CA ARG A 255 10.76 6.87 1.23
C ARG A 255 9.62 6.16 1.96
N VAL A 256 9.01 6.79 2.97
CA VAL A 256 7.84 6.27 3.67
C VAL A 256 6.59 6.88 3.07
N SER A 257 5.68 6.05 2.56
CA SER A 257 4.50 6.49 1.80
C SER A 257 3.55 7.33 2.65
N SER A 258 3.07 8.42 2.07
CA SER A 258 2.13 9.37 2.68
C SER A 258 0.70 9.29 2.13
N ASN A 259 0.47 8.53 1.05
CA ASN A 259 -0.83 8.41 0.38
C ASN A 259 -1.46 7.02 0.49
N GLY A 260 -0.94 6.18 1.38
CA GLY A 260 -1.46 4.84 1.64
C GLY A 260 -0.37 3.90 2.11
N SER A 261 -0.76 2.72 2.59
CA SER A 261 0.16 1.72 3.09
C SER A 261 0.01 0.42 2.30
N THR A 262 1.01 0.09 1.48
CA THR A 262 1.23 -1.29 1.06
C THR A 262 1.92 -2.02 2.22
N ILE A 263 1.25 -3.06 2.72
CA ILE A 263 1.84 -4.01 3.64
C ILE A 263 2.56 -5.07 2.81
N ALA A 264 3.79 -5.43 3.18
CA ALA A 264 4.53 -6.45 2.45
C ALA A 264 5.41 -7.32 3.34
N ILE A 265 5.76 -8.49 2.83
CA ILE A 265 6.67 -9.46 3.43
C ILE A 265 7.75 -9.70 2.37
N GLY A 266 8.99 -9.34 2.68
CA GLY A 266 10.13 -9.57 1.79
C GLY A 266 11.04 -10.65 2.37
N ASN A 267 11.45 -11.61 1.55
CA ASN A 267 12.33 -12.71 1.95
C ASN A 267 13.43 -12.92 0.91
N ARG A 268 14.70 -12.91 1.36
CA ARG A 268 15.87 -12.98 0.49
C ARG A 268 16.84 -14.09 0.90
N GLU A 269 16.97 -15.14 0.10
CA GLU A 269 17.93 -16.24 0.34
C GLU A 269 17.89 -16.83 1.76
N THR A 270 16.71 -16.83 2.38
CA THR A 270 16.48 -17.38 3.71
C THR A 270 15.13 -18.08 3.73
N ILE A 271 14.82 -18.71 4.86
CA ILE A 271 13.50 -19.25 5.15
C ILE A 271 12.85 -18.36 6.20
N THR A 272 11.62 -17.94 5.91
CA THR A 272 10.76 -17.27 6.88
C THR A 272 9.40 -17.93 6.88
N GLN A 273 8.88 -18.21 8.05
CA GLN A 273 7.59 -18.85 8.21
C GLN A 273 6.64 -17.86 8.87
N VAL A 274 5.43 -17.75 8.35
CA VAL A 274 4.42 -16.82 8.85
C VAL A 274 3.08 -17.49 9.03
N ASP A 275 2.36 -17.04 10.05
CA ASP A 275 1.05 -17.57 10.42
C ASP A 275 0.17 -16.47 11.03
N ASN A 276 -1.11 -16.75 11.26
CA ASN A 276 -2.08 -15.89 11.95
C ASN A 276 -2.03 -14.43 11.43
N ILE A 277 -2.17 -14.26 10.12
CA ILE A 277 -2.17 -12.94 9.49
C ILE A 277 -3.55 -12.31 9.75
N ILE A 278 -3.55 -11.12 10.35
CA ILE A 278 -4.78 -10.38 10.66
C ILE A 278 -4.62 -8.96 10.13
N LEU A 279 -5.62 -8.50 9.37
CA LEU A 279 -5.72 -7.13 8.91
C LEU A 279 -7.07 -6.54 9.30
N GLU A 280 -7.04 -5.45 10.06
CA GLU A 280 -8.22 -4.66 10.45
C GLU A 280 -8.11 -3.26 9.87
N TYR A 281 -9.11 -2.80 9.13
CA TYR A 281 -9.13 -1.46 8.53
C TYR A 281 -10.57 -0.96 8.31
N GLU A 282 -10.71 0.33 8.01
CA GLU A 282 -12.00 0.92 7.63
C GLU A 282 -12.06 1.14 6.12
N GLU A 283 -13.06 0.56 5.45
CA GLU A 283 -13.34 0.88 4.05
C GLU A 283 -14.18 2.17 3.95
N PRO A 284 -13.88 3.05 2.98
CA PRO A 284 -14.75 4.17 2.70
C PRO A 284 -16.14 3.66 2.29
N ASP A 285 -17.20 4.20 2.90
CA ASP A 285 -18.59 3.87 2.56
C ASP A 285 -18.80 4.07 1.04
N PRO A 286 -19.37 3.11 0.30
CA PRO A 286 -19.73 3.34 -1.09
C PRO A 286 -20.56 4.62 -1.20
N THR A 287 -20.00 5.66 -1.81
CA THR A 287 -20.72 6.89 -2.09
C THR A 287 -21.99 6.51 -2.85
N PRO A 288 -23.20 6.92 -2.40
CA PRO A 288 -24.43 6.58 -3.10
C PRO A 288 -24.30 7.05 -4.54
N THR A 289 -24.45 6.12 -5.49
CA THR A 289 -24.47 6.45 -6.92
C THR A 289 -25.55 7.51 -7.13
N PRO A 290 -25.24 8.67 -7.75
CA PRO A 290 -26.27 9.66 -8.05
C PRO A 290 -27.38 8.98 -8.85
N GLU A 291 -28.61 9.00 -8.35
CA GLU A 291 -29.77 8.57 -9.12
C GLU A 291 -29.73 9.30 -10.47
N ALA A 292 -29.80 8.54 -11.56
CA ALA A 292 -29.80 9.10 -12.89
C ALA A 292 -30.96 10.10 -13.02
N THR A 293 -30.64 11.39 -13.10
CA THR A 293 -31.60 12.43 -13.46
C THR A 293 -32.23 12.05 -14.78
N ALA A 294 -33.55 11.83 -14.79
CA ALA A 294 -34.30 11.49 -15.99
C ALA A 294 -33.95 12.47 -17.12
N ALA A 295 -33.54 11.92 -18.26
CA ALA A 295 -33.21 12.69 -19.45
C ALA A 295 -34.43 13.53 -19.89
N PRO A 296 -34.23 14.77 -20.38
CA PRO A 296 -35.34 15.57 -20.91
C PRO A 296 -35.98 14.87 -22.11
N GLU A 297 -37.32 14.83 -22.16
CA GLU A 297 -38.06 14.30 -23.31
C GLU A 297 -37.62 15.00 -24.62
N GLU A 298 -37.20 14.20 -25.60
CA GLU A 298 -36.88 14.67 -26.95
C GLU A 298 -38.10 15.37 -27.55
N THR A 299 -37.94 16.66 -27.85
CA THR A 299 -38.90 17.40 -28.65
C THR A 299 -38.73 16.99 -30.12
N ALA A 300 -39.75 16.33 -30.67
CA ALA A 300 -39.79 15.90 -32.07
C ALA A 300 -39.51 17.05 -33.04
N THR A 301 -38.49 16.91 -33.90
CA THR A 301 -38.24 17.80 -35.05
C THR A 301 -38.74 17.19 -36.36
N PRO A 302 -39.16 18.02 -37.35
CA PRO A 302 -39.93 17.56 -38.50
C PRO A 302 -39.08 16.95 -39.62
N LYS A 303 -39.71 15.98 -40.30
CA LYS A 303 -39.25 15.19 -41.44
C LYS A 303 -38.79 16.04 -42.64
N VAL A 304 -37.61 15.76 -43.20
CA VAL A 304 -37.20 16.19 -44.55
C VAL A 304 -36.80 14.96 -45.38
N ASN A 305 -37.38 14.86 -46.58
CA ASN A 305 -37.12 13.79 -47.56
C ASN A 305 -35.96 14.20 -48.52
N PRO A 306 -35.29 13.24 -49.18
CA PRO A 306 -33.87 13.33 -49.59
C PRO A 306 -33.67 13.90 -51.01
N THR A 307 -32.42 14.19 -51.39
CA THR A 307 -31.67 13.59 -52.54
C THR A 307 -30.32 14.30 -52.82
N ALA A 308 -29.34 13.52 -53.31
CA ALA A 308 -28.16 13.84 -54.14
C ALA A 308 -26.83 14.34 -53.52
N THR A 309 -25.92 13.37 -53.33
CA THR A 309 -24.57 13.22 -53.94
C THR A 309 -23.73 14.46 -54.30
N LYS A 310 -22.52 14.61 -53.72
CA LYS A 310 -21.20 14.36 -54.37
C LYS A 310 -20.00 14.80 -53.51
N SER A 311 -18.92 14.05 -53.77
CA SER A 311 -17.52 14.18 -53.35
C SER A 311 -16.87 15.55 -53.59
N GLY A 312 -15.88 15.92 -52.75
CA GLY A 312 -14.96 17.02 -53.01
C GLY A 312 -14.08 17.40 -51.82
N THR A 313 -12.79 17.10 -51.92
CA THR A 313 -11.69 17.36 -50.99
C THR A 313 -11.31 18.85 -50.88
N ASN A 314 -10.73 19.23 -49.72
CA ASN A 314 -9.58 20.14 -49.51
C ASN A 314 -9.77 21.32 -48.54
N ASN A 315 -8.92 21.27 -47.50
CA ASN A 315 -8.03 22.30 -46.98
C ASN A 315 -8.54 23.49 -46.14
N THR A 316 -8.06 23.46 -44.89
CA THR A 316 -7.50 24.54 -44.04
C THR A 316 -8.28 25.84 -43.89
N ASP A 317 -8.66 26.15 -42.65
CA ASP A 317 -8.14 27.37 -42.02
C ASP A 317 -8.14 27.32 -40.48
N LYS A 318 -7.09 27.94 -39.94
CA LYS A 318 -6.80 28.20 -38.52
C LYS A 318 -7.91 29.00 -37.84
N ALA A 319 -8.24 28.62 -36.61
CA ALA A 319 -8.68 29.57 -35.59
C ALA A 319 -7.95 29.28 -34.29
N SER A 320 -7.20 30.30 -33.84
CA SER A 320 -6.52 30.39 -32.56
C SER A 320 -7.50 30.45 -31.40
N VAL A 321 -7.19 29.77 -30.30
CA VAL A 321 -7.75 30.09 -28.98
C VAL A 321 -6.64 29.99 -27.94
N ASP A 322 -6.47 31.07 -27.19
CA ASP A 322 -5.50 31.26 -26.12
C ASP A 322 -5.71 30.27 -24.96
N PRO A 323 -4.65 29.96 -24.18
CA PRO A 323 -4.63 28.91 -23.17
C PRO A 323 -4.92 29.48 -21.77
N LEU A 324 -6.12 29.31 -21.22
CA LEU A 324 -6.35 29.39 -19.78
C LEU A 324 -7.76 28.90 -19.40
N ILE A 325 -7.82 27.77 -18.69
CA ILE A 325 -8.84 27.21 -17.76
C ILE A 325 -8.48 25.69 -17.67
N ILE A 326 -7.56 25.30 -16.76
CA ILE A 326 -7.84 24.77 -15.41
C ILE A 326 -8.65 23.45 -15.52
N VAL A 327 -8.00 22.28 -15.51
CA VAL A 327 -7.63 21.45 -14.33
C VAL A 327 -8.85 21.01 -13.52
N PHE A 328 -8.88 19.72 -13.18
CA PHE A 328 -9.92 18.94 -12.46
C PHE A 328 -10.94 18.19 -13.33
N ALA A 329 -10.50 17.14 -14.03
CA ALA A 329 -11.37 16.04 -14.46
C ALA A 329 -10.71 14.64 -14.48
N ALA A 330 -9.44 14.51 -14.08
CA ALA A 330 -8.72 13.23 -14.22
C ALA A 330 -8.73 12.34 -12.95
N VAL A 331 -8.96 12.89 -11.76
CA VAL A 331 -8.87 12.13 -10.49
C VAL A 331 -10.14 11.30 -10.22
N GLY A 332 -11.29 11.68 -10.79
CA GLY A 332 -12.56 10.94 -10.63
C GLY A 332 -12.71 9.72 -11.54
N ALA A 333 -11.95 9.62 -12.63
CA ALA A 333 -12.11 8.52 -13.59
C ALA A 333 -11.38 7.24 -13.16
N VAL A 334 -10.26 7.36 -12.44
CA VAL A 334 -9.48 6.21 -11.97
C VAL A 334 -10.18 5.52 -10.80
N SER A 335 -10.73 6.29 -9.87
CA SER A 335 -11.50 5.77 -8.71
C SER A 335 -12.81 5.08 -9.13
N LEU A 336 -13.55 5.62 -10.12
CA LEU A 336 -14.72 4.93 -10.67
C LEU A 336 -14.36 3.63 -11.41
N GLY A 337 -13.21 3.58 -12.09
CA GLY A 337 -12.75 2.39 -12.81
C GLY A 337 -12.51 1.19 -11.87
N VAL A 338 -11.89 1.44 -10.71
CA VAL A 338 -11.61 0.42 -9.69
C VAL A 338 -12.91 -0.11 -9.07
N ILE A 339 -13.85 0.79 -8.72
CA ILE A 339 -15.14 0.40 -8.14
C ILE A 339 -15.97 -0.42 -9.13
N ILE A 340 -16.01 -0.03 -10.41
CA ILE A 340 -16.74 -0.78 -11.45
C ILE A 340 -16.09 -2.16 -11.68
N PHE A 341 -14.76 -2.27 -11.65
CA PHE A 341 -14.07 -3.55 -11.81
C PHE A 341 -14.41 -4.53 -10.68
N ILE A 342 -14.42 -4.05 -9.42
CA ILE A 342 -14.78 -4.87 -8.24
C ILE A 342 -16.24 -5.36 -8.32
N ILE A 343 -17.17 -4.50 -8.74
CA ILE A 343 -18.59 -4.86 -8.87
C ILE A 343 -18.81 -5.86 -10.01
N VAL A 344 -18.20 -5.65 -11.19
CA VAL A 344 -18.37 -6.54 -12.34
C VAL A 344 -17.79 -7.94 -12.06
N ARG A 345 -16.69 -8.03 -11.31
CA ARG A 345 -16.11 -9.33 -10.91
C ARG A 345 -17.05 -10.09 -9.98
N ARG A 346 -17.60 -9.44 -8.94
CA ARG A 346 -18.56 -10.07 -8.00
C ARG A 346 -19.87 -10.51 -8.64
N THR A 347 -20.34 -9.85 -9.70
CA THR A 347 -21.56 -10.27 -10.41
C THR A 347 -21.39 -11.48 -11.33
N LYS A 348 -20.15 -11.90 -11.64
CA LYS A 348 -19.91 -13.08 -12.47
C LYS A 348 -19.82 -14.39 -11.67
N GLU A 349 -19.80 -14.30 -10.34
CA GLU A 349 -19.68 -15.45 -9.42
C GLU A 349 -20.98 -15.77 -8.66
N LYS A 350 -22.11 -15.19 -9.09
CA LYS A 350 -23.46 -15.67 -8.78
C LYS A 350 -24.12 -16.21 -10.04
#